data_AF-A0A2V8E1L5-F1
#
_entry.id   AF-A0A2V8E1L5-F1
#
_cell.length_a   1.000
_cell.length_b   1.000
_cell.length_c   1.000
_cell.angle_alpha   90.00
_cell.angle_beta   90.00
_cell.angle_gamma   90.00
#
_symmetry.space_group_name_H-M   'P 1'
#
loop_
_entity.id
_entity.type
_entity.pdbx_description
1 polymer ?
#
loop_
_entity_poly.entity_id
_entity_poly.type
_entity_poly.pdbx_seq_one_letter_code
_entity_poly.pdbx_strand_id
1 'polypeptide(L)'
;NVPRDIALRQLDVYESVGVNPRRLAIGHMDSLPGKEADIMIALAKRGAFVGFDRVRGDTKSDEDRVVRVLAFLEAGYVEHLLLSSDTRKDFSRVARFVQQLQAAGVSAPMLHTIQVDNPRRFLAFVPKKS
;
A
#
# COMPACT_ATOMS: atom_id res chain seq x y z
N ASN A 1 18.30 12.61 -1.20
CA ASN A 1 16.86 12.64 -0.90
C ASN A 1 16.08 12.31 -2.15
N VAL A 2 15.21 11.31 -2.09
CA VAL A 2 14.30 10.98 -3.20
C VAL A 2 13.14 11.97 -3.19
N PRO A 3 12.79 12.62 -4.31
CA PRO A 3 11.66 13.54 -4.38
C PRO A 3 10.34 12.84 -4.01
N ARG A 4 9.47 13.51 -3.25
CA ARG A 4 8.17 12.93 -2.83
C ARG A 4 7.32 12.53 -4.03
N ASP A 5 7.31 13.35 -5.07
CA ASP A 5 6.51 13.18 -6.29
C ASP A 5 7.07 12.11 -7.25
N ILE A 6 8.20 11.47 -6.94
CA ILE A 6 8.80 10.46 -7.82
C ILE A 6 7.84 9.30 -8.12
N ALA A 7 7.00 8.93 -7.15
CA ALA A 7 6.02 7.86 -7.29
C ALA A 7 4.98 8.19 -8.38
N LEU A 8 4.55 9.45 -8.46
CA LEU A 8 3.63 9.92 -9.49
C LEU A 8 4.31 9.94 -10.86
N ARG A 9 5.56 10.40 -10.93
CA ARG A 9 6.35 10.37 -12.18
C ARG A 9 6.57 8.95 -12.70
N GLN A 10 6.79 7.98 -11.82
CA GLN A 10 6.88 6.57 -12.20
C GLN A 10 5.55 6.09 -12.81
N LEU A 11 4.42 6.44 -12.19
CA LEU A 11 3.12 6.09 -12.71
C LEU A 11 2.85 6.76 -14.07
N ASP A 12 3.26 8.02 -14.26
CA ASP A 12 3.17 8.73 -15.54
C ASP A 12 3.92 7.99 -16.66
N VAL A 13 5.13 7.50 -16.38
CA VAL A 13 5.92 6.73 -17.37
C VAL A 13 5.18 5.45 -17.78
N TYR A 14 4.64 4.70 -16.83
CA TYR A 14 3.92 3.47 -17.15
C TYR A 14 2.62 3.73 -17.93
N GLU A 15 1.84 4.74 -17.54
CA GLU A 15 0.64 5.13 -18.27
C GLU A 15 0.96 5.62 -19.69
N SER A 16 2.08 6.33 -19.89
CA SER A 16 2.50 6.84 -21.21
C SER A 16 2.73 5.74 -22.25
N VAL A 17 3.04 4.51 -21.80
CA VAL A 17 3.22 3.33 -22.65
C VAL A 17 2.03 2.37 -22.59
N GLY A 18 0.88 2.83 -22.07
CA GLY A 18 -0.38 2.10 -22.09
C GLY A 18 -0.54 1.03 -21.01
N VAL A 19 0.30 1.03 -19.96
CA VAL A 19 0.12 0.12 -18.83
C VAL A 19 -1.10 0.55 -18.01
N ASN A 20 -1.99 -0.40 -17.73
CA ASN A 20 -3.13 -0.17 -16.86
C ASN A 20 -2.66 -0.02 -15.39
N PRO A 21 -2.88 1.13 -14.72
CA PRO A 21 -2.51 1.35 -13.33
C PRO A 21 -3.05 0.31 -12.36
N ARG A 22 -4.22 -0.27 -12.64
CA ARG A 22 -4.83 -1.33 -11.83
C ARG A 22 -4.01 -2.63 -11.76
N ARG A 23 -2.93 -2.72 -12.54
CA ARG A 23 -1.96 -3.83 -12.54
C ARG A 23 -0.60 -3.43 -11.97
N LEU A 24 -0.47 -2.23 -11.41
CA LEU A 24 0.75 -1.71 -10.83
C LEU A 24 0.63 -1.61 -9.32
N ALA A 25 1.72 -1.89 -8.62
CA ALA A 25 1.90 -1.54 -7.22
C ALA A 25 3.12 -0.62 -7.12
N ILE A 26 2.93 0.56 -6.51
CA ILE A 26 4.04 1.44 -6.16
C ILE A 26 4.46 1.14 -4.73
N GLY A 27 5.64 0.55 -4.58
CA GLY A 27 6.17 0.12 -3.30
C GLY A 27 6.82 1.23 -2.47
N HIS A 28 7.24 0.86 -1.26
CA HIS A 28 8.00 1.69 -0.31
C HIS A 28 7.30 2.98 0.11
N MET A 29 5.98 3.03 0.00
CA MET A 29 5.23 4.26 0.27
C MET A 29 5.22 4.61 1.76
N ASP A 30 5.39 3.60 2.61
CA ASP A 30 5.59 3.75 4.04
C ASP A 30 6.93 4.43 4.42
N SER A 31 7.87 4.59 3.47
CA SER A 31 9.16 5.26 3.69
C SER A 31 9.14 6.76 3.40
N LEU A 32 8.00 7.33 2.93
CA LEU A 32 7.90 8.77 2.77
C LEU A 32 8.01 9.48 4.14
N PRO A 33 8.64 10.66 4.22
CA PRO A 33 8.63 11.45 5.45
C PRO A 33 7.25 12.08 5.72
N GLY A 34 6.95 12.38 6.98
CA GLY A 34 5.70 13.05 7.41
C GLY A 34 4.58 12.08 7.79
N LYS A 35 3.33 12.56 7.86
CA LYS A 35 2.14 11.73 8.16
C LYS A 35 1.05 11.83 7.09
N GLU A 36 1.36 12.53 6.00
CA GLU A 36 0.41 12.77 4.92
C GLU A 36 0.28 11.55 4.00
N ALA A 37 -0.95 11.28 3.55
CA ALA A 37 -1.28 10.23 2.59
C ALA A 37 -1.58 10.79 1.18
N ASP A 38 -1.36 12.08 0.94
CA ASP A 38 -1.68 12.80 -0.30
C ASP A 38 -1.20 12.09 -1.59
N ILE A 39 0.06 11.67 -1.63
CA ILE A 39 0.64 10.98 -2.79
C ILE A 39 0.07 9.58 -2.94
N MET A 40 -0.15 8.88 -1.82
CA MET A 40 -0.76 7.55 -1.82
C MET A 40 -2.18 7.61 -2.40
N ILE A 41 -2.96 8.58 -1.94
CA ILE A 41 -4.30 8.88 -2.43
C ILE A 41 -4.28 9.20 -3.93
N ALA A 42 -3.35 10.03 -4.38
CA ALA A 42 -3.21 10.37 -5.80
C ALA A 42 -2.90 9.15 -6.68
N LEU A 43 -2.06 8.23 -6.21
CA LEU A 43 -1.77 6.96 -6.88
C LEU A 43 -3.01 6.05 -6.94
N ALA A 44 -3.68 5.87 -5.81
CA ALA A 44 -4.86 5.01 -5.72
C ALA A 44 -6.04 5.54 -6.55
N LYS A 45 -6.20 6.87 -6.60
CA LYS A 45 -7.19 7.53 -7.46
C LYS A 45 -7.01 7.22 -8.95
N ARG A 46 -5.76 7.03 -9.40
CA ARG A 46 -5.43 6.59 -10.76
C ARG A 46 -5.58 5.08 -10.96
N GLY A 47 -5.75 4.33 -9.87
CA GLY A 47 -6.02 2.90 -9.87
C GLY A 47 -4.83 2.03 -9.43
N ALA A 48 -3.68 2.61 -9.13
CA ALA A 48 -2.51 1.86 -8.67
C ALA A 48 -2.72 1.30 -7.26
N PHE A 49 -2.08 0.16 -6.97
CA PHE A 49 -1.90 -0.29 -5.58
C PHE A 49 -0.76 0.49 -4.91
N VAL A 50 -0.91 0.73 -3.62
CA VAL A 50 0.04 1.41 -2.74
C VAL A 50 0.65 0.38 -1.80
N GLY A 51 1.96 0.18 -1.89
CA GLY A 51 2.70 -0.75 -1.07
C GLY A 51 3.22 -0.11 0.21
N PHE A 52 2.68 -0.53 1.35
CA PHE A 52 3.32 -0.39 2.66
C PHE A 52 4.11 -1.68 2.89
N ASP A 53 5.29 -1.74 2.30
CA ASP A 53 6.04 -2.98 2.17
C ASP A 53 7.27 -3.05 3.08
N ARG A 54 7.60 -1.99 3.82
CA ARG A 54 8.67 -1.99 4.84
C ARG A 54 8.14 -1.92 6.27
N VAL A 55 7.01 -2.58 6.52
CA VAL A 55 6.50 -2.81 7.87
C VAL A 55 7.44 -3.75 8.62
N ARG A 56 8.41 -3.19 9.36
CA ARG A 56 9.55 -3.92 9.93
C ARG A 56 9.48 -4.10 11.44
N GLY A 57 8.44 -3.61 12.11
CA GLY A 57 8.25 -3.72 13.56
C GLY A 57 9.04 -2.70 14.36
N ASP A 58 9.31 -1.52 13.78
CA ASP A 58 9.86 -0.38 14.51
C ASP A 58 8.70 0.44 15.05
N THR A 59 8.55 0.52 16.38
CA THR A 59 7.36 1.07 17.04
C THR A 59 7.03 2.49 16.56
N LYS A 60 8.00 3.40 16.56
CA LYS A 60 7.77 4.79 16.15
C LYS A 60 7.38 4.89 14.68
N SER A 61 8.08 4.17 13.81
CA SER A 61 7.75 4.16 12.39
C SER A 61 6.38 3.54 12.15
N ASP A 62 6.02 2.49 12.88
CA ASP A 62 4.71 1.84 12.76
C ASP A 62 3.57 2.75 13.21
N GLU A 63 3.73 3.56 14.27
CA GLU A 63 2.75 4.58 14.65
C GLU A 63 2.47 5.58 13.51
N ASP A 64 3.54 6.11 12.88
CA ASP A 64 3.41 7.03 11.74
C ASP A 64 2.83 6.35 10.49
N ARG A 65 3.06 5.04 10.33
CA ARG A 65 2.44 4.22 9.27
C ARG A 65 0.95 4.01 9.54
N VAL A 66 0.55 3.71 10.78
CA VAL A 66 -0.86 3.54 11.17
C VAL A 66 -1.63 4.81 10.85
N VAL A 67 -1.15 5.99 11.26
CA VAL A 67 -1.81 7.27 10.97
C VAL A 67 -2.01 7.46 9.46
N ARG A 68 -1.01 7.11 8.65
CA ARG A 68 -1.11 7.22 7.19
C ARG A 68 -2.06 6.22 6.56
N VAL A 69 -2.05 4.98 7.04
CA VAL A 69 -3.02 3.97 6.60
C VAL A 69 -4.42 4.47 6.93
N LEU A 70 -4.69 4.96 8.14
CA LEU A 70 -6.01 5.50 8.49
C LEU A 70 -6.44 6.62 7.55
N ALA A 71 -5.61 7.64 7.32
CA ALA A 71 -5.91 8.72 6.38
C ALA A 71 -6.19 8.22 4.95
N PHE A 72 -5.44 7.21 4.49
CA PHE A 72 -5.64 6.57 3.18
C PHE A 72 -6.96 5.78 3.10
N LEU A 73 -7.32 5.09 4.19
CA LEU A 73 -8.56 4.33 4.31
C LEU A 73 -9.78 5.26 4.40
N GLU A 74 -9.70 6.33 5.19
CA GLU A 74 -10.73 7.38 5.30
C GLU A 74 -11.01 8.06 3.96
N ALA A 75 -9.98 8.21 3.11
CA ALA A 75 -10.13 8.71 1.75
C ALA A 75 -10.82 7.72 0.78
N GLY A 76 -11.19 6.51 1.24
CA GLY A 76 -11.99 5.54 0.47
C GLY A 76 -11.17 4.54 -0.35
N TYR A 77 -9.85 4.43 -0.12
CA TYR A 77 -8.95 3.63 -0.95
C TYR A 77 -8.52 2.30 -0.32
N VAL A 78 -9.35 1.70 0.54
CA VAL A 78 -9.07 0.38 1.16
C VAL A 78 -8.68 -0.70 0.16
N GLU A 79 -9.31 -0.68 -1.01
CA GLU A 79 -9.03 -1.62 -2.10
C GLU A 79 -7.64 -1.43 -2.74
N HIS A 80 -6.90 -0.38 -2.43
CA HIS A 80 -5.63 -0.10 -3.08
C HIS A 80 -4.42 -0.36 -2.18
N LEU A 81 -4.61 -0.78 -0.93
CA LEU A 81 -3.50 -1.01 0.00
C LEU A 81 -2.94 -2.43 -0.11
N LEU A 82 -1.61 -2.55 -0.19
CA LEU A 82 -0.88 -3.81 -0.03
C LEU A 82 0.09 -3.70 1.16
N LEU A 83 0.19 -4.77 1.95
CA LEU A 83 1.09 -4.85 3.10
C LEU A 83 2.20 -5.88 2.86
N SER A 84 3.42 -5.54 3.23
CA SER A 84 4.55 -6.45 3.30
C SER A 84 5.59 -5.93 4.30
N SER A 85 6.62 -6.72 4.57
CA SER A 85 7.70 -6.40 5.51
C SER A 85 9.07 -6.23 4.86
N ASP A 86 9.20 -6.53 3.56
CA ASP A 86 10.45 -6.39 2.77
C ASP A 86 11.65 -6.95 3.54
N THR A 87 11.48 -8.20 3.98
CA THR A 87 12.40 -8.92 4.84
C THR A 87 12.42 -10.38 4.42
N ARG A 88 13.56 -11.03 4.66
CA ARG A 88 13.76 -12.47 4.44
C ARG A 88 13.59 -13.29 5.72
N LYS A 89 13.21 -12.65 6.82
CA LYS A 89 13.04 -13.25 8.16
C LYS A 89 11.89 -12.59 8.91
N ASP A 90 11.28 -13.33 9.82
CA ASP A 90 10.19 -12.86 10.68
C ASP A 90 8.99 -12.30 9.88
N PHE A 91 8.27 -13.20 9.21
CA PHE A 91 7.09 -12.88 8.41
C PHE A 91 5.87 -12.46 9.27
N SER A 92 5.97 -12.61 10.60
CA SER A 92 4.90 -12.23 11.53
C SER A 92 4.80 -10.72 11.77
N ARG A 93 5.72 -9.92 11.21
CA ARG A 93 5.70 -8.44 11.29
C ARG A 93 4.43 -7.83 10.70
N VAL A 94 4.00 -8.33 9.54
CA VAL A 94 2.76 -7.86 8.91
C VAL A 94 1.56 -8.18 9.79
N ALA A 95 1.51 -9.38 10.37
CA ALA A 95 0.44 -9.77 11.29
C ALA A 95 0.39 -8.87 12.54
N ARG A 96 1.54 -8.54 13.14
CA ARG A 96 1.61 -7.58 14.27
C ARG A 96 1.14 -6.18 13.87
N PHE A 97 1.50 -5.71 12.70
CA PHE A 97 1.03 -4.40 12.22
C PHE A 97 -0.47 -4.39 11.93
N VAL A 98 -1.03 -5.48 11.41
CA VAL A 98 -2.48 -5.66 11.28
C VAL A 98 -3.18 -5.56 12.64
N GLN A 99 -2.59 -6.11 13.72
CA GLN A 99 -3.12 -5.95 15.07
C GLN A 99 -3.10 -4.48 15.53
N GLN A 100 -2.08 -3.70 15.14
CA GLN A 100 -2.04 -2.26 15.43
C GLN A 100 -3.14 -1.50 14.66
N LEU A 101 -3.36 -1.83 13.38
CA LEU A 101 -4.48 -1.27 12.59
C LEU A 101 -5.83 -1.62 13.21
N GLN A 102 -6.00 -2.86 13.67
CA GLN A 102 -7.21 -3.30 14.36
C GLN A 102 -7.43 -2.52 15.66
N ALA A 103 -6.38 -2.35 16.47
CA ALA A 103 -6.43 -1.57 17.71
C ALA A 103 -6.73 -0.09 17.45
N ALA A 104 -6.35 0.43 16.28
CA ALA A 104 -6.64 1.78 15.83
C ALA A 104 -8.04 1.94 15.19
N GLY A 105 -8.86 0.89 15.18
CA GLY A 105 -10.26 0.95 14.75
C GLY A 105 -10.54 0.49 13.31
N VAL A 106 -9.55 -0.06 12.60
CA VAL A 106 -9.80 -0.64 11.27
C VAL A 106 -10.65 -1.91 11.42
N SER A 107 -11.80 -1.92 10.76
CA SER A 107 -12.78 -3.00 10.89
C SER A 107 -12.27 -4.34 10.32
N ALA A 108 -12.78 -5.45 10.85
CA ALA A 108 -12.43 -6.79 10.35
C ALA A 108 -12.69 -6.98 8.84
N PRO A 109 -13.81 -6.48 8.25
CA PRO A 109 -14.00 -6.53 6.81
C PRO A 109 -12.93 -5.77 6.01
N MET A 110 -12.52 -4.58 6.46
CA MET A 110 -11.46 -3.83 5.80
C MET A 110 -10.11 -4.55 5.90
N LEU A 111 -9.80 -5.11 7.07
CA LEU A 111 -8.59 -5.93 7.26
C LEU A 111 -8.60 -7.19 6.39
N HIS A 112 -9.76 -7.79 6.15
CA HIS A 112 -9.91 -8.88 5.19
C HIS A 112 -9.60 -8.40 3.77
N THR A 113 -10.17 -7.25 3.36
CA THR A 113 -9.86 -6.66 2.05
C THR A 113 -8.36 -6.45 1.87
N ILE A 114 -7.69 -5.87 2.86
CA ILE A 114 -6.26 -5.57 2.82
C ILE A 114 -5.41 -6.86 2.78
N GLN A 115 -5.72 -7.86 3.59
CA GLN A 115 -4.89 -9.05 3.74
C GLN A 115 -5.19 -10.15 2.70
N VAL A 116 -6.40 -10.18 2.15
CA VAL A 116 -6.89 -11.27 1.31
C VAL A 116 -7.27 -10.77 -0.07
N ASP A 117 -8.24 -9.85 -0.17
CA ASP A 117 -8.81 -9.48 -1.47
C ASP A 117 -7.86 -8.68 -2.35
N ASN A 118 -7.12 -7.74 -1.77
CA ASN A 118 -6.15 -6.92 -2.48
C ASN A 118 -5.00 -7.75 -3.06
N PRO A 119 -4.26 -8.55 -2.28
CA PRO A 119 -3.21 -9.41 -2.84
C PRO A 119 -3.78 -10.44 -3.82
N ARG A 120 -4.98 -11.00 -3.56
CA ARG A 120 -5.65 -11.90 -4.52
C ARG A 120 -5.90 -11.20 -5.84
N ARG A 121 -6.43 -9.98 -5.85
CA ARG A 121 -6.71 -9.21 -7.08
C ARG A 121 -5.44 -8.76 -7.78
N PHE A 122 -4.40 -8.37 -7.03
CA PHE A 122 -3.15 -7.90 -7.60
C PHE A 122 -2.33 -9.04 -8.22
N LEU A 123 -2.22 -10.18 -7.54
CA LEU A 123 -1.39 -11.31 -7.97
C LEU A 123 -2.11 -12.25 -8.94
N ALA A 124 -3.44 -12.19 -9.03
CA ALA A 124 -4.19 -12.96 -10.01
C ALA A 124 -3.99 -12.39 -11.42
N PHE A 125 -2.94 -12.85 -12.10
CA PHE A 125 -2.73 -12.63 -13.52
C PHE A 125 -3.23 -13.84 -14.32
N VAL A 126 -4.19 -13.60 -15.22
CA VAL A 126 -4.52 -14.55 -16.28
C VAL A 126 -3.87 -14.05 -17.57
N PRO A 127 -2.89 -14.78 -18.13
CA PRO A 127 -2.31 -14.44 -19.42
C PRO A 127 -3.39 -14.41 -20.50
N LYS A 128 -3.28 -13.49 -21.47
CA LYS A 128 -4.10 -13.59 -22.68
C LYS A 128 -3.77 -14.93 -23.35
N LYS A 129 -4.80 -15.71 -23.71
CA LYS A 129 -4.60 -16.83 -24.63
C LYS A 129 -4.08 -16.24 -25.94
N SER A 130 -2.93 -16.73 -26.39
CA SER A 130 -2.37 -16.48 -27.71
C SER A 130 -3.26 -17.09 -28.78
#